data_AF-A5TW50-F1
#
_entry.id   AF-A5TW50-F1
#
_cell.length_a   1.000
_cell.length_b   1.000
_cell.length_c   1.000
_cell.angle_alpha   90.00
_cell.angle_beta   90.00
_cell.angle_gamma   90.00
#
_symmetry.space_group_name_H-M   'P 1'
#
loop_
_entity.id
_entity.type
_entity.pdbx_description
1 polymer ?
#
loop_
_entity_poly.entity_id
_entity_poly.type
_entity_poly.pdbx_seq_one_letter_code
_entity_poly.pdbx_strand_id
1 'polypeptide(L)'
;MYVAITGKGKSRVIQFCEQHRIAKTNKKKTVVIKTIGNYETLLKENPNIIFELKEEAKKITEEKKKNISKNTLFRFGHSLVHSLWKEIGVSKILGESLSKTLFSLVVYRLGSSYSTFLENRKTPFLNLESVSHPDFYKTLLELEKKEKDLTECFNKFFEKKVKRENSLAYYYMSSYKYNSYWKVLYGLSSSDFQEVEEDLSFDMILLFDSYGIPISHQLFMKEKFSENKLKELKKILKISKFILVSTQEGKLRDKSFISPILFENLDFEIQKEILKETKWKVIEKDIKTDEVLEKDKIIDIDGNLKLYVYWAKKRAFKDYIEKNNRNGYIYIITDEETLEAQEISNIFQYTWNIEDKFKITDVDFSEKHLHGHFTLCYICLCIIRYFQYLLGSDGKAFVPMIYANKAISNPMIFMEKKGNELFLNPIHLTNSYLKLSKILGLGEFSQGMSVEKFEKNSGLKINNILL
;
A
#
# COMPACT_ATOMS: atom_id res chain seq x y z
N MET A 1 20.04 -23.92 -23.99
CA MET A 1 20.50 -24.65 -25.18
C MET A 1 19.66 -25.92 -25.32
N TYR A 2 19.48 -26.45 -26.53
CA TYR A 2 18.74 -27.69 -26.79
C TYR A 2 19.32 -28.44 -27.99
N VAL A 3 19.01 -29.73 -28.10
CA VAL A 3 19.41 -30.58 -29.23
C VAL A 3 18.37 -30.49 -30.34
N ALA A 4 18.82 -30.24 -31.57
CA ALA A 4 18.00 -30.26 -32.78
C ALA A 4 18.57 -31.25 -33.80
N ILE A 5 17.69 -31.92 -34.53
CA ILE A 5 18.05 -32.74 -35.69
C ILE A 5 17.60 -31.95 -36.93
N THR A 6 18.53 -31.63 -37.81
CA THR A 6 18.28 -30.79 -38.99
C THR A 6 18.77 -31.49 -40.27
N GLY A 7 18.21 -31.12 -41.43
CA GLY A 7 18.48 -31.78 -42.71
C GLY A 7 17.40 -32.78 -43.14
N LYS A 8 17.55 -33.37 -44.33
CA LYS A 8 16.62 -34.35 -44.91
C LYS A 8 17.35 -35.63 -45.34
N GLY A 9 16.70 -36.77 -45.19
CA GLY A 9 17.22 -38.08 -45.64
C GLY A 9 18.53 -38.48 -44.95
N LYS A 10 19.50 -38.96 -45.73
CA LYS A 10 20.81 -39.42 -45.24
C LYS A 10 21.72 -38.28 -44.77
N SER A 11 21.36 -37.03 -45.03
CA SER A 11 22.12 -35.83 -44.64
C SER A 11 21.66 -35.21 -43.32
N ARG A 12 20.91 -35.95 -42.50
CA ARG A 12 20.48 -35.47 -41.18
C ARG A 12 21.67 -35.34 -40.24
N VAL A 13 21.75 -34.22 -39.52
CA VAL A 13 22.79 -33.95 -38.53
C VAL A 13 22.20 -33.56 -37.17
N ILE A 14 22.90 -33.93 -36.11
CA ILE A 14 22.58 -33.55 -34.73
C ILE A 14 23.33 -32.26 -34.39
N GLN A 15 22.64 -31.27 -33.83
CA GLN A 15 23.18 -29.95 -33.51
C GLN A 15 22.75 -29.48 -32.11
N PHE A 16 23.63 -28.75 -31.44
CA PHE A 16 23.27 -27.92 -30.30
C PHE A 16 22.85 -26.53 -30.78
N CYS A 17 21.68 -26.07 -30.33
CA CYS A 17 21.07 -24.82 -30.74
C CYS A 17 20.63 -23.96 -29.54
N GLU A 18 20.60 -22.65 -29.74
CA GLU A 18 20.03 -21.67 -28.82
C GLU A 18 19.01 -20.78 -29.54
N GLN A 19 18.00 -20.31 -28.82
CA GLN A 19 17.05 -19.32 -29.33
C GLN A 19 17.34 -17.96 -28.70
N HIS A 20 17.60 -16.98 -29.55
CA HIS A 20 17.84 -15.59 -29.15
C HIS A 20 16.68 -14.71 -29.63
N ARG A 21 16.20 -13.79 -28.80
CA ARG A 21 15.18 -12.82 -29.22
C ARG A 21 15.84 -11.75 -30.07
N ILE A 22 15.28 -11.47 -31.24
CA ILE A 22 15.74 -10.35 -32.08
C ILE A 22 15.25 -9.06 -31.43
N ALA A 23 16.18 -8.16 -31.09
CA ALA A 23 15.88 -6.89 -30.43
C ALA A 23 14.78 -6.11 -31.17
N LYS A 24 13.86 -5.48 -30.42
CA LYS A 24 12.71 -4.72 -30.94
C LYS A 24 11.66 -5.54 -31.71
N THR A 25 11.72 -6.87 -31.67
CA THR A 25 10.69 -7.73 -32.29
C THR A 25 10.22 -8.84 -31.34
N ASN A 26 9.09 -9.46 -31.68
CA ASN A 26 8.62 -10.68 -31.03
C ASN A 26 9.16 -11.96 -31.70
N LYS A 27 10.07 -11.84 -32.67
CA LYS A 27 10.64 -12.97 -33.40
C LYS A 27 11.88 -13.51 -32.68
N LYS A 28 12.03 -14.84 -32.68
CA LYS A 28 13.20 -15.55 -32.17
C LYS A 28 14.06 -16.02 -33.33
N LYS A 29 15.38 -15.92 -33.20
CA LYS A 29 16.37 -16.47 -34.12
C LYS A 29 17.02 -17.68 -33.48
N THR A 30 17.04 -18.80 -34.20
CA THR A 30 17.81 -19.97 -33.80
C THR A 30 19.27 -19.77 -34.21
N VAL A 31 20.19 -19.97 -33.27
CA VAL A 31 21.64 -19.93 -33.49
C VAL A 31 22.18 -21.32 -33.23
N VAL A 32 22.86 -21.89 -34.23
CA VAL A 32 23.56 -23.18 -34.10
C VAL A 32 24.87 -22.93 -33.36
N ILE A 33 25.03 -23.58 -32.21
CA ILE A 33 26.22 -23.44 -31.35
C ILE A 33 27.30 -24.43 -31.79
N LYS A 34 26.91 -25.68 -32.07
CA LYS A 34 27.83 -26.73 -32.48
C LYS A 34 27.09 -27.80 -33.28
N THR A 35 27.69 -28.28 -34.37
CA THR A 35 27.22 -29.47 -35.09
C THR A 35 28.00 -30.68 -34.56
N ILE A 36 27.29 -31.73 -34.15
CA ILE A 36 27.88 -32.92 -33.51
C ILE A 36 28.29 -33.96 -34.55
N GLY A 37 27.41 -34.26 -35.50
CA GLY A 37 27.69 -35.24 -36.55
C GLY A 37 26.44 -35.77 -37.24
N ASN A 38 26.61 -36.77 -38.12
CA ASN A 38 25.50 -37.38 -38.86
C ASN A 38 24.61 -38.23 -37.92
N TYR A 39 23.31 -38.01 -38.01
CA TYR A 39 22.31 -38.66 -37.17
C TYR A 39 22.30 -40.19 -37.32
N GLU A 40 22.37 -40.69 -38.55
CA GLU A 40 22.29 -42.14 -38.82
C GLU A 40 23.52 -42.88 -38.33
N THR A 41 24.70 -42.28 -38.50
CA THR A 41 25.97 -42.87 -38.05
C THR A 41 26.02 -42.94 -36.52
N LEU A 42 25.72 -41.82 -35.85
CA LEU A 42 25.79 -41.73 -34.40
C LEU A 42 24.74 -42.60 -33.69
N LEU A 43 23.56 -42.79 -34.28
CA LEU A 43 22.52 -43.64 -33.72
C LEU A 43 22.85 -45.15 -33.85
N LYS A 44 23.60 -45.53 -34.90
CA LYS A 44 24.09 -46.91 -35.07
C LYS A 44 25.18 -47.25 -34.05
N GLU A 45 26.06 -46.29 -33.75
CA GLU A 45 27.15 -46.46 -32.80
C GLU A 45 26.66 -46.42 -31.35
N ASN A 46 25.72 -45.51 -31.04
CA ASN A 46 25.09 -45.43 -29.73
C ASN A 46 23.58 -45.15 -29.87
N PRO A 47 22.70 -46.15 -29.61
CA PRO A 47 21.25 -45.96 -29.65
C PRO A 47 20.71 -44.89 -28.69
N ASN A 48 21.44 -44.60 -27.60
CA ASN A 48 21.04 -43.63 -26.57
C ASN A 48 21.63 -42.22 -26.76
N ILE A 49 22.37 -41.97 -27.84
CA ILE A 49 23.11 -40.73 -28.07
C ILE A 49 22.26 -39.45 -27.94
N ILE A 50 20.99 -39.49 -28.36
CA ILE A 50 20.09 -38.33 -28.28
C ILE A 50 19.71 -38.00 -26.83
N PHE A 51 19.54 -39.01 -25.99
CA PHE A 51 19.20 -38.81 -24.59
C PHE A 51 20.40 -38.23 -23.83
N GLU A 52 21.59 -38.78 -24.06
CA GLU A 52 22.84 -38.28 -23.47
C GLU A 52 23.13 -36.83 -23.87
N LEU A 53 23.02 -36.50 -25.16
CA LEU A 53 23.21 -35.12 -25.64
C LEU A 53 22.17 -34.14 -25.08
N LYS A 54 20.93 -34.59 -24.79
CA LYS A 54 19.93 -33.74 -24.14
C LYS A 54 20.29 -33.45 -22.68
N GLU A 55 20.75 -34.45 -21.95
CA GLU A 55 21.24 -34.27 -20.58
C GLU A 55 22.49 -33.37 -20.53
N GLU A 56 23.41 -33.54 -21.48
CA GLU A 56 24.57 -32.66 -21.65
C GLU A 56 24.14 -31.21 -21.95
N ALA A 57 23.22 -30.99 -22.90
CA ALA A 57 22.69 -29.66 -23.21
C ALA A 57 22.03 -29.00 -21.98
N LYS A 58 21.36 -29.79 -21.13
CA LYS A 58 20.76 -29.34 -19.88
C LYS A 58 21.84 -28.91 -18.88
N LYS A 59 22.85 -29.75 -18.64
CA LYS A 59 24.00 -29.43 -17.77
C LYS A 59 24.73 -28.15 -18.22
N ILE A 60 25.07 -28.03 -19.50
CA ILE A 60 25.74 -26.83 -20.02
C ILE A 60 24.82 -25.60 -19.92
N THR A 61 23.51 -25.75 -20.08
CA THR A 61 22.56 -24.65 -19.87
C THR A 61 22.51 -24.22 -18.40
N GLU A 62 22.57 -25.16 -17.47
CA GLU A 62 22.62 -24.90 -16.03
C GLU A 62 23.95 -24.24 -15.62
N GLU A 63 25.08 -24.69 -16.16
CA GLU A 63 26.39 -24.08 -15.96
C GLU A 63 26.48 -22.67 -16.56
N LYS A 64 25.98 -22.45 -17.79
CA LYS A 64 25.87 -21.10 -18.37
C LYS A 64 24.94 -20.20 -17.54
N LYS A 65 23.84 -20.72 -17.00
CA LYS A 65 22.97 -19.97 -16.07
C LYS A 65 23.67 -19.61 -14.75
N LYS A 66 24.61 -20.43 -14.29
CA LYS A 66 25.46 -20.12 -13.12
C LYS A 66 26.54 -19.07 -13.45
N ASN A 67 27.05 -19.05 -14.67
CA ASN A 67 28.14 -18.15 -15.12
C ASN A 67 27.70 -16.82 -15.73
N ILE A 68 26.41 -16.59 -16.00
CA ILE A 68 25.89 -15.26 -16.29
C ILE A 68 25.79 -14.52 -14.96
N SER A 69 26.55 -13.44 -14.76
CA SER A 69 26.40 -12.58 -13.59
C SER A 69 24.94 -12.17 -13.47
N LYS A 70 24.22 -12.71 -12.48
CA LYS A 70 22.86 -12.28 -12.19
C LYS A 70 22.95 -10.80 -11.80
N ASN A 71 22.59 -9.93 -12.74
CA ASN A 71 22.24 -8.56 -12.42
C ASN A 71 21.10 -8.63 -11.41
N THR A 72 21.43 -8.42 -10.14
CA THR A 72 20.46 -8.60 -9.06
C THR A 72 19.84 -7.24 -8.75
N LEU A 73 18.52 -7.21 -8.82
CA LEU A 73 17.71 -6.01 -8.73
C LEU A 73 16.78 -6.13 -7.53
N PHE A 74 16.89 -5.20 -6.59
CA PHE A 74 16.12 -5.21 -5.36
C PHE A 74 15.36 -3.92 -5.17
N ARG A 75 14.24 -3.97 -4.44
CA ARG A 75 13.59 -2.78 -3.89
C ARG A 75 14.21 -2.43 -2.54
N PHE A 76 14.46 -1.15 -2.30
CA PHE A 76 15.06 -0.69 -1.05
C PHE A 76 14.33 0.51 -0.44
N GLY A 77 13.17 0.91 -0.99
CA GLY A 77 12.37 2.02 -0.44
C GLY A 77 11.87 1.77 0.99
N HIS A 78 11.84 0.51 1.44
CA HIS A 78 11.58 0.15 2.84
C HIS A 78 12.66 0.64 3.82
N SER A 79 13.79 1.18 3.35
CA SER A 79 14.76 1.93 4.16
C SER A 79 14.10 3.07 4.95
N LEU A 80 13.07 3.73 4.38
CA LEU A 80 12.28 4.75 5.09
C LEU A 80 11.55 4.14 6.29
N VAL A 81 10.88 3.00 6.07
CA VAL A 81 10.14 2.29 7.13
C VAL A 81 11.12 1.80 8.18
N HIS A 82 12.27 1.27 7.78
CA HIS A 82 13.31 0.80 8.69
C HIS A 82 13.86 1.92 9.60
N SER A 83 14.13 3.11 9.05
CA SER A 83 14.55 4.27 9.85
C SER A 83 13.50 4.63 10.90
N LEU A 84 12.24 4.77 10.49
CA LEU A 84 11.13 5.07 11.39
C LEU A 84 10.90 3.97 12.43
N TRP A 85 10.98 2.70 12.03
CA TRP A 85 10.77 1.53 12.90
C TRP A 85 11.77 1.50 14.06
N LYS A 86 13.04 1.82 13.78
CA LYS A 86 14.10 1.97 14.78
C LYS A 86 13.81 3.11 15.74
N GLU A 87 13.33 4.25 15.22
CA GLU A 87 13.03 5.43 16.02
C GLU A 87 11.85 5.20 16.97
N ILE A 88 10.78 4.54 16.50
CA ILE A 88 9.63 4.16 17.32
C ILE A 88 10.06 3.17 18.43
N GLY A 89 11.00 2.28 18.12
CA GLY A 89 11.51 1.30 19.08
C GLY A 89 10.58 0.09 19.28
N VAL A 90 9.88 -0.33 18.22
CA VAL A 90 8.91 -1.44 18.25
C VAL A 90 9.54 -2.75 18.76
N SER A 91 10.83 -2.98 18.49
CA SER A 91 11.55 -4.18 18.95
C SER A 91 11.63 -4.30 20.46
N LYS A 92 11.55 -3.19 21.21
CA LYS A 92 11.55 -3.20 22.69
C LYS A 92 10.29 -3.84 23.27
N ILE A 93 9.20 -3.84 22.52
CA ILE A 93 7.89 -4.33 22.96
C ILE A 93 7.65 -5.77 22.50
N LEU A 94 8.06 -6.06 21.27
CA LEU A 94 7.81 -7.35 20.63
C LEU A 94 8.97 -8.35 20.78
N GLY A 95 10.17 -7.88 21.13
CA GLY A 95 11.41 -8.64 20.98
C GLY A 95 11.87 -8.70 19.51
N GLU A 96 13.15 -9.01 19.32
CA GLU A 96 13.81 -8.96 18.00
C GLU A 96 13.14 -9.87 16.95
N SER A 97 12.82 -11.12 17.34
CA SER A 97 12.27 -12.11 16.41
C SER A 97 10.89 -11.70 15.86
N LEU A 98 9.95 -11.39 16.75
CA LEU A 98 8.60 -10.97 16.34
C LEU A 98 8.62 -9.60 15.64
N SER A 99 9.48 -8.67 16.08
CA SER A 99 9.64 -7.37 15.41
C SER A 99 10.13 -7.52 13.98
N LYS A 100 11.08 -8.43 13.71
CA LYS A 100 11.57 -8.71 12.36
C LYS A 100 10.46 -9.28 11.46
N THR A 101 9.71 -10.27 11.94
CA THR A 101 8.59 -10.86 11.17
C THR A 101 7.50 -9.84 10.88
N LEU A 102 7.12 -9.05 11.90
CA LEU A 102 6.14 -7.99 11.75
C LEU A 102 6.61 -6.90 10.76
N PHE A 103 7.87 -6.48 10.85
CA PHE A 103 8.46 -5.51 9.94
C PHE A 103 8.34 -5.99 8.49
N SER A 104 8.62 -7.27 8.22
CA SER A 104 8.41 -7.85 6.89
C SER A 104 6.96 -7.72 6.42
N LEU A 105 5.99 -8.13 7.25
CA LEU A 105 4.56 -8.02 6.92
C LEU A 105 4.14 -6.58 6.62
N VAL A 106 4.61 -5.61 7.42
CA VAL A 106 4.33 -4.19 7.23
C VAL A 106 4.91 -3.69 5.90
N VAL A 107 6.16 -4.02 5.59
CA VAL A 107 6.82 -3.60 4.35
C VAL A 107 6.12 -4.18 3.13
N TYR A 108 5.77 -5.47 3.16
CA TYR A 108 4.99 -6.07 2.08
C TYR A 108 3.65 -5.36 1.96
N ARG A 109 2.85 -5.21 3.03
CA ARG A 109 1.55 -4.55 2.94
C ARG A 109 1.62 -3.11 2.43
N LEU A 110 2.63 -2.34 2.82
CA LEU A 110 2.80 -0.95 2.37
C LEU A 110 3.39 -0.84 0.95
N GLY A 111 4.19 -1.81 0.54
CA GLY A 111 4.97 -1.82 -0.69
C GLY A 111 4.44 -2.71 -1.82
N SER A 112 3.49 -3.62 -1.55
CA SER A 112 2.82 -4.53 -2.49
C SER A 112 1.30 -4.30 -2.55
N SER A 113 0.60 -5.12 -3.33
CA SER A 113 -0.87 -5.15 -3.41
C SER A 113 -1.47 -5.44 -2.03
N TYR A 114 -2.56 -4.73 -1.69
CA TYR A 114 -3.16 -4.73 -0.36
C TYR A 114 -3.95 -6.00 -0.01
N SER A 115 -4.37 -6.79 -1.01
CA SER A 115 -5.41 -7.81 -0.87
C SER A 115 -4.92 -9.23 -0.59
N THR A 116 -3.65 -9.55 -0.85
CA THR A 116 -3.11 -10.91 -0.72
C THR A 116 -1.80 -10.87 0.07
N PHE A 117 -1.67 -11.67 1.13
CA PHE A 117 -0.39 -11.78 1.85
C PHE A 117 0.66 -12.57 1.05
N LEU A 118 0.26 -13.27 -0.02
CA LEU A 118 1.09 -14.19 -0.81
C LEU A 118 1.79 -13.56 -2.02
N GLU A 119 1.37 -12.37 -2.47
CA GLU A 119 1.91 -11.81 -3.71
C GLU A 119 3.29 -11.17 -3.51
N ASN A 120 4.32 -12.02 -3.63
CA ASN A 120 5.66 -11.55 -3.89
C ASN A 120 5.72 -10.86 -5.25
N ARG A 121 5.99 -9.55 -5.25
CA ARG A 121 6.32 -8.85 -6.49
C ARG A 121 7.52 -9.53 -7.17
N LYS A 122 7.54 -9.52 -8.51
CA LYS A 122 8.66 -10.05 -9.32
C LYS A 122 10.05 -9.54 -8.90
N THR A 123 10.10 -8.33 -8.33
CA THR A 123 11.32 -7.75 -7.77
C THR A 123 11.24 -7.81 -6.24
N PRO A 124 12.13 -8.58 -5.58
CA PRO A 124 12.14 -8.71 -4.13
C PRO A 124 12.63 -7.44 -3.43
N PHE A 125 12.29 -7.30 -2.14
CA PHE A 125 12.90 -6.30 -1.28
C PHE A 125 14.29 -6.76 -0.82
N LEU A 126 15.24 -5.83 -0.74
CA LEU A 126 16.60 -6.12 -0.28
C LEU A 126 16.56 -6.67 1.16
N ASN A 127 17.19 -7.82 1.39
CA ASN A 127 17.30 -8.46 2.71
C ASN A 127 15.96 -8.68 3.46
N LEU A 128 14.86 -8.76 2.71
CA LEU A 128 13.54 -8.99 3.26
C LEU A 128 13.00 -10.31 2.72
N GLU A 129 12.80 -11.27 3.61
CA GLU A 129 12.22 -12.57 3.27
C GLU A 129 10.70 -12.51 3.38
N SER A 130 10.02 -13.26 2.51
CA SER A 130 8.58 -13.46 2.64
C SER A 130 8.26 -14.25 3.90
N VAL A 131 7.21 -13.85 4.59
CA VAL A 131 6.76 -14.53 5.81
C VAL A 131 6.01 -15.81 5.44
N SER A 132 6.33 -16.91 6.11
CA SER A 132 5.66 -18.20 5.90
C SER A 132 4.20 -18.14 6.37
N HIS A 133 3.35 -19.03 5.83
CA HIS A 133 1.95 -19.07 6.24
C HIS A 133 1.78 -19.36 7.75
N PRO A 134 2.49 -20.33 8.36
CA PRO A 134 2.43 -20.55 9.81
C PRO A 134 2.90 -19.34 10.62
N ASP A 135 3.99 -18.68 10.20
CA ASP A 135 4.51 -17.51 10.91
C ASP A 135 3.56 -16.32 10.81
N PHE A 136 2.84 -16.18 9.70
CA PHE A 136 1.81 -15.16 9.53
C PHE A 136 0.71 -15.30 10.59
N TYR A 137 0.06 -16.46 10.69
CA TYR A 137 -0.99 -16.67 11.72
C TYR A 137 -0.46 -16.55 13.14
N LYS A 138 0.71 -17.13 13.42
CA LYS A 138 1.35 -17.00 14.74
C LYS A 138 1.60 -15.54 15.08
N THR A 139 2.08 -14.75 14.13
CA THR A 139 2.29 -13.31 14.32
C THR A 139 0.97 -12.60 14.63
N LEU A 140 -0.12 -12.89 13.91
CA LEU A 140 -1.42 -12.27 14.20
C LEU A 140 -1.91 -12.58 15.62
N LEU A 141 -1.76 -13.81 16.10
CA LEU A 141 -2.12 -14.17 17.48
C LEU A 141 -1.27 -13.45 18.53
N GLU A 142 0.00 -13.19 18.24
CA GLU A 142 0.84 -12.37 19.13
C GLU A 142 0.49 -10.88 19.06
N LEU A 143 0.09 -10.38 17.89
CA LEU A 143 -0.38 -8.99 17.74
C LEU A 143 -1.67 -8.73 18.51
N GLU A 144 -2.62 -9.67 18.50
CA GLU A 144 -3.85 -9.57 19.29
C GLU A 144 -3.55 -9.36 20.78
N LYS A 145 -2.62 -10.13 21.35
CA LYS A 145 -2.19 -9.97 22.74
C LYS A 145 -1.47 -8.65 23.01
N LYS A 146 -0.81 -8.09 21.99
CA LYS A 146 0.07 -6.90 22.08
C LYS A 146 -0.58 -5.61 21.58
N GLU A 147 -1.86 -5.65 21.21
CA GLU A 147 -2.60 -4.52 20.63
C GLU A 147 -2.47 -3.24 21.47
N LYS A 148 -2.70 -3.34 22.78
CA LYS A 148 -2.63 -2.20 23.72
C LYS A 148 -1.21 -1.64 23.82
N ASP A 149 -0.22 -2.50 24.04
CA ASP A 149 1.19 -2.13 24.15
C ASP A 149 1.68 -1.40 22.88
N LEU A 150 1.29 -1.91 21.70
CA LEU A 150 1.62 -1.32 20.41
C LEU A 150 0.90 0.02 20.21
N THR A 151 -0.39 0.08 20.51
CA THR A 151 -1.17 1.32 20.40
C THR A 151 -0.56 2.44 21.26
N GLU A 152 -0.20 2.13 22.51
CA GLU A 152 0.45 3.07 23.42
C GLU A 152 1.84 3.50 22.91
N CYS A 153 2.62 2.58 22.36
CA CYS A 153 3.94 2.87 21.78
C CYS A 153 3.86 3.88 20.64
N PHE A 154 2.97 3.65 19.68
CA PHE A 154 2.78 4.55 18.55
C PHE A 154 2.24 5.91 19.00
N ASN A 155 1.30 5.96 19.95
CA ASN A 155 0.79 7.22 20.48
C ASN A 155 1.89 8.03 21.19
N LYS A 156 2.68 7.41 22.07
CA LYS A 156 3.83 8.06 22.73
C LYS A 156 4.86 8.61 21.74
N PHE A 157 5.02 7.94 20.61
CA PHE A 157 5.86 8.44 19.52
C PHE A 157 5.24 9.68 18.86
N PHE A 158 3.96 9.61 18.47
CA PHE A 158 3.29 10.71 17.76
C PHE A 158 3.04 11.95 18.62
N GLU A 159 2.78 11.79 19.93
CA GLU A 159 2.69 12.91 20.88
C GLU A 159 3.96 13.78 20.87
N LYS A 160 5.12 13.19 20.57
CA LYS A 160 6.41 13.91 20.51
C LYS A 160 6.72 14.47 19.12
N LYS A 161 6.12 13.91 18.06
CA LYS A 161 6.49 14.15 16.67
C LYS A 161 5.49 14.99 15.89
N VAL A 162 4.25 15.04 16.36
CA VAL A 162 3.13 15.66 15.66
C VAL A 162 2.53 16.72 16.57
N LYS A 163 2.09 17.82 15.98
CA LYS A 163 1.35 18.88 16.69
C LYS A 163 -0.12 18.47 16.89
N ARG A 164 -0.33 17.33 17.54
CA ARG A 164 -1.64 16.74 17.77
C ARG A 164 -2.41 17.56 18.81
N GLU A 165 -3.66 17.86 18.51
CA GLU A 165 -4.60 18.35 19.51
C GLU A 165 -5.13 17.15 20.30
N ASN A 166 -4.84 17.10 21.60
CA ASN A 166 -5.22 15.95 22.44
C ASN A 166 -6.66 16.04 22.98
N SER A 167 -7.33 17.19 22.82
CA SER A 167 -8.73 17.41 23.24
C SER A 167 -9.76 16.90 22.24
N LEU A 168 -9.35 16.64 21.00
CA LEU A 168 -10.22 16.33 19.86
C LEU A 168 -9.75 15.07 19.14
N ALA A 169 -10.68 14.19 18.77
CA ALA A 169 -10.42 13.15 17.79
C ALA A 169 -11.58 12.93 16.85
N TYR A 170 -11.24 12.46 15.66
CA TYR A 170 -12.20 12.00 14.68
C TYR A 170 -12.34 10.49 14.84
N TYR A 171 -13.55 9.98 14.63
CA TYR A 171 -13.76 8.54 14.60
C TYR A 171 -14.53 8.12 13.36
N TYR A 172 -14.08 7.04 12.75
CA TYR A 172 -14.66 6.44 11.57
C TYR A 172 -15.23 5.08 11.94
N MET A 173 -16.50 4.84 11.60
CA MET A 173 -17.17 3.56 11.82
C MET A 173 -17.33 2.86 10.47
N SER A 174 -16.86 1.63 10.39
CA SER A 174 -16.91 0.80 9.19
C SER A 174 -17.34 -0.61 9.52
N SER A 175 -18.16 -1.21 8.66
CA SER A 175 -18.65 -2.57 8.84
C SER A 175 -17.89 -3.51 7.91
N TYR A 176 -17.50 -4.66 8.43
CA TYR A 176 -16.76 -5.69 7.73
C TYR A 176 -17.51 -7.01 7.75
N LYS A 177 -17.21 -7.84 6.75
CA LYS A 177 -17.72 -9.19 6.64
C LYS A 177 -16.56 -10.12 6.32
N TYR A 178 -16.36 -11.10 7.20
CA TYR A 178 -15.43 -12.20 6.97
C TYR A 178 -16.22 -13.44 6.60
N ASN A 179 -15.98 -13.98 5.40
CA ASN A 179 -16.59 -15.23 4.97
C ASN A 179 -15.55 -16.35 5.08
N SER A 180 -15.83 -17.32 5.95
CA SER A 180 -14.93 -18.44 6.22
C SER A 180 -14.86 -19.47 5.10
N TYR A 181 -15.95 -19.64 4.33
CA TYR A 181 -16.00 -20.53 3.16
C TYR A 181 -15.10 -20.02 2.02
N TRP A 182 -15.24 -18.74 1.67
CA TRP A 182 -14.45 -18.08 0.62
C TRP A 182 -13.06 -17.66 1.09
N LYS A 183 -12.81 -17.64 2.41
CA LYS A 183 -11.54 -17.21 3.02
C LYS A 183 -11.20 -15.75 2.71
N VAL A 184 -12.23 -14.89 2.72
CA VAL A 184 -12.11 -13.47 2.35
C VAL A 184 -12.70 -12.57 3.43
N LEU A 185 -11.93 -11.55 3.80
CA LEU A 185 -12.38 -10.39 4.55
C LEU A 185 -12.52 -9.20 3.61
N TYR A 186 -13.69 -8.54 3.60
CA TYR A 186 -13.95 -7.30 2.87
C TYR A 186 -14.79 -6.33 3.70
N GLY A 187 -14.67 -5.02 3.42
CA GLY A 187 -15.55 -4.01 4.00
C GLY A 187 -16.86 -3.88 3.22
N LEU A 188 -17.93 -3.45 3.88
CA LEU A 188 -19.25 -3.26 3.28
C LEU A 188 -19.43 -1.79 2.88
N SER A 189 -19.53 -1.51 1.57
CA SER A 189 -19.81 -0.15 1.06
C SER A 189 -21.31 0.16 0.94
N SER A 190 -22.17 -0.85 0.84
CA SER A 190 -23.62 -0.74 0.81
C SER A 190 -24.22 -2.15 0.82
N SER A 191 -25.36 -2.29 1.48
CA SER A 191 -26.10 -3.51 1.79
C SER A 191 -26.65 -4.22 0.55
N ASP A 192 -25.95 -5.23 0.01
CA ASP A 192 -26.50 -6.10 -1.06
C ASP A 192 -25.99 -7.57 -1.02
N PHE A 193 -25.42 -8.02 0.10
CA PHE A 193 -25.02 -9.44 0.24
C PHE A 193 -26.04 -10.18 1.10
N GLN A 194 -26.63 -11.25 0.56
CA GLN A 194 -27.36 -12.23 1.38
C GLN A 194 -26.41 -12.76 2.46
N GLU A 195 -26.84 -12.71 3.71
CA GLU A 195 -26.12 -13.33 4.82
C GLU A 195 -26.17 -14.85 4.66
N VAL A 196 -25.01 -15.48 4.62
CA VAL A 196 -24.85 -16.93 4.67
C VAL A 196 -24.33 -17.30 6.06
N GLU A 197 -24.60 -18.52 6.53
CA GLU A 197 -24.25 -18.98 7.88
C GLU A 197 -22.74 -18.87 8.18
N GLU A 198 -21.89 -18.94 7.15
CA GLU A 198 -20.43 -18.85 7.24
C GLU A 198 -19.87 -17.42 7.35
N ASP A 199 -20.76 -16.41 7.39
CA ASP A 199 -20.40 -15.00 7.45
C ASP A 199 -20.32 -14.46 8.88
N LEU A 200 -19.19 -13.86 9.21
CA LEU A 200 -18.97 -13.10 10.43
C LEU A 200 -18.97 -11.59 10.12
N SER A 201 -20.07 -10.93 10.47
CA SER A 201 -20.23 -9.48 10.33
C SER A 201 -19.82 -8.76 11.61
N PHE A 202 -19.07 -7.66 11.48
CA PHE A 202 -18.58 -6.90 12.63
C PHE A 202 -18.30 -5.44 12.29
N ASP A 203 -18.33 -4.57 13.29
CA ASP A 203 -17.99 -3.16 13.13
C ASP A 203 -16.57 -2.87 13.63
N MET A 204 -15.89 -1.95 12.96
CA MET A 204 -14.61 -1.39 13.38
C MET A 204 -14.75 0.11 13.58
N ILE A 205 -14.23 0.58 14.71
CA ILE A 205 -14.08 2.00 15.00
C ILE A 205 -12.60 2.35 14.97
N LEU A 206 -12.25 3.30 14.10
CA LEU A 206 -10.92 3.87 14.02
C LEU A 206 -10.95 5.29 14.57
N LEU A 207 -10.17 5.59 15.61
CA LEU A 207 -9.95 6.94 16.08
C LEU A 207 -8.65 7.49 15.48
N PHE A 208 -8.67 8.75 15.06
CA PHE A 208 -7.53 9.44 14.46
C PHE A 208 -7.56 10.95 14.74
N ASP A 209 -6.41 11.60 14.60
CA ASP A 209 -6.27 13.06 14.78
C ASP A 209 -6.57 13.85 13.48
N SER A 210 -6.48 15.18 13.54
CA SER A 210 -6.72 16.07 12.38
C SER A 210 -5.76 15.87 11.21
N TYR A 211 -4.67 15.13 11.39
CA TYR A 211 -3.73 14.76 10.32
C TYR A 211 -3.98 13.35 9.78
N GLY A 212 -5.04 12.68 10.23
CA GLY A 212 -5.37 11.32 9.83
C GLY A 212 -4.50 10.26 10.51
N ILE A 213 -3.66 10.62 11.49
CA ILE A 213 -2.79 9.66 12.18
C ILE A 213 -3.63 8.92 13.21
N PRO A 214 -3.66 7.57 13.16
CA PRO A 214 -4.45 6.78 14.11
C PRO A 214 -4.06 7.04 15.57
N ILE A 215 -5.07 6.95 16.43
CA ILE A 215 -4.98 7.01 17.89
C ILE A 215 -5.27 5.63 18.48
N SER A 216 -6.33 4.98 18.01
CA SER A 216 -6.68 3.61 18.42
C SER A 216 -7.67 3.01 17.43
N HIS A 217 -7.87 1.70 17.53
CA HIS A 217 -8.93 1.00 16.81
C HIS A 217 -9.64 0.02 17.75
N GLN A 218 -10.89 -0.32 17.45
CA GLN A 218 -11.66 -1.32 18.20
C GLN A 218 -12.57 -2.11 17.27
N LEU A 219 -12.67 -3.42 17.50
CA LEU A 219 -13.57 -4.33 16.79
C LEU A 219 -14.77 -4.71 17.66
N PHE A 220 -15.94 -4.81 17.01
CA PHE A 220 -17.21 -5.16 17.62
C PHE A 220 -17.86 -6.31 16.85
N MET A 221 -17.57 -7.54 17.30
CA MET A 221 -17.88 -8.76 16.54
C MET A 221 -19.34 -9.23 16.64
N LYS A 222 -20.04 -8.92 17.74
CA LYS A 222 -21.42 -9.40 18.00
C LYS A 222 -22.34 -8.33 18.58
N GLU A 223 -21.77 -7.32 19.21
CA GLU A 223 -22.51 -6.22 19.80
C GLU A 223 -22.45 -5.03 18.85
N LYS A 224 -23.60 -4.45 18.50
CA LYS A 224 -23.60 -3.18 17.77
C LYS A 224 -22.94 -2.10 18.63
N PHE A 225 -22.20 -1.21 17.97
CA PHE A 225 -21.67 -0.03 18.63
C PHE A 225 -22.79 0.77 19.30
N SER A 226 -22.52 1.31 20.49
CA SER A 226 -23.45 2.10 21.27
C SER A 226 -22.81 3.39 21.79
N GLU A 227 -23.62 4.42 22.05
CA GLU A 227 -23.13 5.68 22.61
C GLU A 227 -22.47 5.53 23.98
N ASN A 228 -22.88 4.51 24.76
CA ASN A 228 -22.28 4.24 26.06
C ASN A 228 -20.82 3.79 25.91
N LYS A 229 -20.50 2.97 24.91
CA LYS A 229 -19.11 2.60 24.59
C LYS A 229 -18.28 3.79 24.15
N LEU A 230 -18.88 4.74 23.42
CA LEU A 230 -18.22 5.99 23.06
C LEU A 230 -17.87 6.83 24.31
N LYS A 231 -18.77 6.89 25.29
CA LYS A 231 -18.52 7.59 26.57
C LYS A 231 -17.39 6.94 27.37
N GLU A 232 -17.29 5.62 27.35
CA GLU A 232 -16.18 4.88 27.97
C GLU A 232 -14.85 5.19 27.27
N LEU A 233 -14.83 5.18 25.92
CA LEU A 233 -13.66 5.54 25.13
C LEU A 233 -13.17 6.96 25.40
N LYS A 234 -14.09 7.94 25.53
CA LYS A 234 -13.75 9.32 25.90
C LYS A 234 -12.98 9.38 27.22
N LYS A 235 -13.42 8.61 28.23
CA LYS A 235 -12.76 8.54 29.55
C LYS A 235 -11.39 7.89 29.48
N ILE A 236 -11.27 6.77 28.76
CA ILE A 236 -10.00 6.02 28.64
C ILE A 236 -8.94 6.84 27.91
N LEU A 237 -9.31 7.46 26.78
CA LEU A 237 -8.39 8.23 25.95
C LEU A 237 -8.17 9.67 26.45
N LYS A 238 -8.95 10.12 27.44
CA LYS A 238 -8.94 11.49 27.97
C LYS A 238 -9.19 12.57 26.89
N ILE A 239 -10.01 12.23 25.90
CA ILE A 239 -10.37 13.12 24.79
C ILE A 239 -11.75 13.73 25.06
N SER A 240 -11.84 15.05 24.99
CA SER A 240 -13.05 15.79 25.36
C SER A 240 -14.13 15.78 24.27
N LYS A 241 -13.71 15.85 23.01
CA LYS A 241 -14.61 15.96 21.86
C LYS A 241 -14.30 14.87 20.83
N PHE A 242 -15.35 14.22 20.35
CA PHE A 242 -15.27 13.27 19.25
C PHE A 242 -16.16 13.74 18.12
N ILE A 243 -15.62 13.74 16.90
CA ILE A 243 -16.35 14.06 15.68
C ILE A 243 -16.48 12.78 14.86
N LEU A 244 -17.72 12.39 14.56
CA LEU A 244 -17.99 11.26 13.68
C LEU A 244 -17.65 11.65 12.25
N VAL A 245 -16.91 10.80 11.55
CA VAL A 245 -16.76 10.89 10.10
C VAL A 245 -17.54 9.73 9.49
N SER A 246 -18.58 10.03 8.72
CA SER A 246 -19.38 9.04 7.99
C SER A 246 -18.93 8.99 6.53
N THR A 247 -18.94 7.80 5.93
CA THR A 247 -18.83 7.60 4.48
C THR A 247 -20.18 7.25 3.84
N GLN A 248 -21.20 6.97 4.65
CA GLN A 248 -22.55 6.67 4.18
C GLN A 248 -23.38 7.96 4.04
N GLU A 249 -24.06 8.09 2.91
CA GLU A 249 -24.91 9.22 2.56
C GLU A 249 -26.27 9.11 3.30
N GLY A 250 -26.77 10.24 3.84
CA GLY A 250 -28.20 10.37 4.16
C GLY A 250 -28.67 10.14 5.60
N LYS A 251 -27.79 9.99 6.60
CA LYS A 251 -28.21 10.08 8.02
C LYS A 251 -27.55 11.25 8.73
N LEU A 252 -28.27 12.37 8.79
CA LEU A 252 -27.96 13.44 9.75
C LEU A 252 -28.00 12.81 11.16
N ARG A 253 -26.96 13.06 11.95
CA ARG A 253 -26.85 12.56 13.33
C ARG A 253 -26.95 13.73 14.29
N ASP A 254 -27.29 13.42 15.53
CA ASP A 254 -27.73 14.43 16.49
C ASP A 254 -26.68 15.52 16.76
N LYS A 255 -25.37 15.20 16.90
CA LYS A 255 -24.26 16.17 17.11
C LYS A 255 -22.87 15.65 16.70
N SER A 256 -21.97 16.58 16.37
CA SER A 256 -20.54 16.44 16.07
C SER A 256 -20.23 15.43 14.96
N PHE A 257 -20.53 15.80 13.72
CA PHE A 257 -20.35 14.91 12.57
C PHE A 257 -19.82 15.61 11.32
N ILE A 258 -19.21 14.83 10.45
CA ILE A 258 -18.85 15.16 9.07
C ILE A 258 -19.40 14.02 8.20
N SER A 259 -20.32 14.32 7.28
CA SER A 259 -20.98 13.30 6.47
C SER A 259 -21.16 13.75 5.03
N PRO A 260 -21.05 12.85 4.04
CA PRO A 260 -21.47 13.16 2.69
C PRO A 260 -23.00 13.28 2.66
N ILE A 261 -23.49 14.15 1.78
CA ILE A 261 -24.91 14.32 1.49
C ILE A 261 -25.11 14.33 -0.02
N LEU A 262 -26.23 13.76 -0.47
CA LEU A 262 -26.63 13.82 -1.87
C LEU A 262 -27.20 15.19 -2.21
N PHE A 263 -26.96 15.66 -3.44
CA PHE A 263 -27.47 16.95 -3.90
C PHE A 263 -29.00 17.00 -3.81
N GLU A 264 -29.65 15.88 -4.16
CA GLU A 264 -31.09 15.69 -4.19
C GLU A 264 -31.72 15.76 -2.79
N ASN A 265 -30.92 15.51 -1.74
CA ASN A 265 -31.36 15.56 -0.34
C ASN A 265 -31.19 16.95 0.28
N LEU A 266 -30.63 17.92 -0.44
CA LEU A 266 -30.49 19.30 0.03
C LEU A 266 -31.75 20.10 -0.27
N ASP A 267 -32.05 21.10 0.56
CA ASP A 267 -33.14 22.03 0.31
C ASP A 267 -32.95 22.79 -1.00
N PHE A 268 -34.06 23.10 -1.67
CA PHE A 268 -34.05 23.72 -3.01
C PHE A 268 -33.29 25.05 -3.07
N GLU A 269 -33.36 25.87 -2.02
CA GLU A 269 -32.61 27.13 -1.96
C GLU A 269 -31.10 26.90 -1.81
N ILE A 270 -30.69 25.87 -1.07
CA ILE A 270 -29.27 25.47 -0.97
C ILE A 270 -28.78 24.92 -2.31
N GLN A 271 -29.59 24.10 -2.99
CA GLN A 271 -29.27 23.62 -4.35
C GLN A 271 -29.04 24.78 -5.33
N LYS A 272 -29.89 25.81 -5.30
CA LYS A 272 -29.68 27.02 -6.11
C LYS A 272 -28.40 27.75 -5.74
N GLU A 273 -28.12 27.93 -4.45
CA GLU A 273 -26.91 28.60 -3.99
C GLU A 273 -25.64 27.86 -4.42
N ILE A 274 -25.65 26.52 -4.46
CA ILE A 274 -24.57 25.69 -5.00
C ILE A 274 -24.30 26.02 -6.47
N LEU A 275 -25.35 26.12 -7.29
CA LEU A 275 -25.23 26.34 -8.73
C LEU A 275 -24.82 27.78 -9.10
N LYS A 276 -24.92 28.75 -8.18
CA LYS A 276 -24.40 30.10 -8.42
C LYS A 276 -22.87 30.06 -8.50
N GLU A 277 -22.32 30.82 -9.46
CA GLU A 277 -20.87 30.99 -9.65
C GLU A 277 -20.22 31.96 -8.64
N THR A 278 -21.00 32.52 -7.72
CA THR A 278 -20.49 33.38 -6.64
C THR A 278 -19.92 32.56 -5.49
N LYS A 279 -19.03 33.19 -4.70
CA LYS A 279 -18.41 32.65 -3.47
C LYS A 279 -17.54 31.40 -3.64
N TRP A 280 -17.29 30.96 -4.87
CA TRP A 280 -16.30 29.93 -5.14
C TRP A 280 -14.89 30.46 -4.93
N LYS A 281 -14.12 29.72 -4.15
CA LYS A 281 -12.67 29.88 -4.07
C LYS A 281 -12.05 28.90 -5.07
N VAL A 282 -11.22 29.44 -5.95
CA VAL A 282 -10.47 28.63 -6.92
C VAL A 282 -9.27 28.02 -6.22
N ILE A 283 -9.17 26.69 -6.26
CA ILE A 283 -8.10 25.91 -5.63
C ILE A 283 -6.96 25.66 -6.62
N GLU A 284 -7.31 25.29 -7.85
CA GLU A 284 -6.32 25.01 -8.90
C GLU A 284 -6.79 25.53 -10.26
N LYS A 285 -5.83 26.08 -11.02
CA LYS A 285 -6.01 26.44 -12.43
C LYS A 285 -4.93 25.84 -13.30
N ASP A 286 -5.28 25.54 -14.56
CA ASP A 286 -4.28 25.23 -15.57
C ASP A 286 -3.45 26.47 -15.91
N ILE A 287 -2.13 26.33 -15.84
CA ILE A 287 -1.18 27.44 -16.04
C ILE A 287 -1.23 28.00 -17.47
N LYS A 288 -1.57 27.17 -18.47
CA LYS A 288 -1.56 27.55 -19.88
C LYS A 288 -2.90 28.10 -20.34
N THR A 289 -4.00 27.51 -19.89
CA THR A 289 -5.35 27.85 -20.37
C THR A 289 -6.14 28.74 -19.41
N ASP A 290 -5.63 29.00 -18.21
CA ASP A 290 -6.33 29.65 -17.08
C ASP A 290 -7.64 28.96 -16.67
N GLU A 291 -7.83 27.71 -17.13
CA GLU A 291 -9.02 26.93 -16.84
C GLU A 291 -9.06 26.51 -15.37
N VAL A 292 -10.20 26.68 -14.71
CA VAL A 292 -10.42 26.21 -13.33
C VAL A 292 -10.46 24.68 -13.32
N LEU A 293 -9.54 24.08 -12.58
CA LEU A 293 -9.44 22.63 -12.42
C LEU A 293 -10.14 22.16 -11.14
N GLU A 294 -10.04 22.94 -10.07
CA GLU A 294 -10.64 22.65 -8.77
C GLU A 294 -11.15 23.94 -8.11
N LYS A 295 -12.33 23.87 -7.47
CA LYS A 295 -12.91 24.97 -6.69
C LYS A 295 -13.70 24.44 -5.50
N ASP A 296 -13.75 25.23 -4.44
CA ASP A 296 -14.55 24.92 -3.25
C ASP A 296 -15.36 26.14 -2.76
N LYS A 297 -16.38 25.88 -1.93
CA LYS A 297 -17.07 26.89 -1.15
C LYS A 297 -17.75 26.28 0.07
N ILE A 298 -18.03 27.13 1.05
CA ILE A 298 -18.86 26.81 2.21
C ILE A 298 -20.18 27.56 2.08
N ILE A 299 -21.28 26.87 2.36
CA ILE A 299 -22.61 27.44 2.49
C ILE A 299 -23.08 27.16 3.91
N ASP A 300 -23.42 28.21 4.66
CA ASP A 300 -24.07 28.06 5.96
C ASP A 300 -25.53 27.67 5.73
N ILE A 301 -25.98 26.64 6.44
CA ILE A 301 -27.33 26.10 6.48
C ILE A 301 -27.93 26.42 7.85
N ASP A 302 -29.24 26.61 7.92
CA ASP A 302 -29.96 26.85 9.18
C ASP A 302 -29.65 25.76 10.24
N GLY A 303 -29.60 26.17 11.52
CA GLY A 303 -29.38 25.25 12.63
C GLY A 303 -27.91 24.86 12.89
N ASN A 304 -26.97 25.78 12.61
CA ASN A 304 -25.51 25.61 12.79
C ASN A 304 -24.86 24.57 11.87
N LEU A 305 -25.51 24.24 10.75
CA LEU A 305 -24.98 23.32 9.76
C LEU A 305 -24.16 24.08 8.71
N LYS A 306 -23.09 23.46 8.25
CA LYS A 306 -22.26 23.94 7.14
C LYS A 306 -22.20 22.90 6.05
N LEU A 307 -22.36 23.35 4.82
CA LEU A 307 -22.17 22.54 3.63
C LEU A 307 -20.88 22.95 2.94
N TYR A 308 -19.90 22.07 3.00
CA TYR A 308 -18.73 22.13 2.15
C TYR A 308 -19.06 21.55 0.78
N VAL A 309 -18.81 22.35 -0.25
CA VAL A 309 -19.02 21.98 -1.65
C VAL A 309 -17.68 22.03 -2.34
N TYR A 310 -17.28 20.91 -2.93
CA TYR A 310 -16.07 20.79 -3.72
C TYR A 310 -16.40 20.35 -5.13
N TRP A 311 -15.69 20.90 -6.10
CA TRP A 311 -15.78 20.49 -7.49
C TRP A 311 -14.39 20.30 -8.08
N ALA A 312 -14.21 19.23 -8.85
CA ALA A 312 -13.00 18.98 -9.62
C ALA A 312 -13.30 18.50 -11.03
N LYS A 313 -12.67 19.11 -12.03
CA LYS A 313 -12.79 18.74 -13.45
C LYS A 313 -12.47 17.27 -13.71
N LYS A 314 -11.42 16.75 -13.05
CA LYS A 314 -11.02 15.35 -13.17
C LYS A 314 -12.10 14.39 -12.64
N ARG A 315 -12.77 14.75 -11.54
CA ARG A 315 -13.90 13.97 -11.01
C ARG A 315 -15.10 14.08 -11.95
N ALA A 316 -15.39 15.27 -12.49
CA ALA A 316 -16.48 15.46 -13.45
C ALA A 316 -16.33 14.57 -14.69
N PHE A 317 -15.12 14.48 -15.25
CA PHE A 317 -14.85 13.56 -16.35
C PHE A 317 -15.05 12.09 -15.96
N LYS A 318 -14.60 11.70 -14.76
CA LYS A 318 -14.80 10.34 -14.24
C LYS A 318 -16.29 10.03 -14.05
N ASP A 319 -17.05 10.95 -13.47
CA ASP A 319 -18.50 10.83 -13.30
C ASP A 319 -19.23 10.66 -14.64
N TYR A 320 -18.83 11.43 -15.66
CA TYR A 320 -19.38 11.29 -17.01
C TYR A 320 -19.14 9.88 -17.59
N ILE A 321 -17.92 9.35 -17.46
CA ILE A 321 -17.59 7.99 -17.93
C ILE A 321 -18.34 6.92 -17.14
N GLU A 322 -18.49 7.10 -15.83
CA GLU A 322 -19.20 6.18 -14.93
C GLU A 322 -20.73 6.32 -15.00
N LYS A 323 -21.25 7.27 -15.79
CA LYS A 323 -22.69 7.65 -15.83
C LYS A 323 -23.23 8.02 -14.44
N ASN A 324 -22.40 8.65 -13.62
CA ASN A 324 -22.76 9.17 -12.31
C ASN A 324 -23.19 10.64 -12.45
N ASN A 325 -24.37 10.99 -11.96
CA ASN A 325 -24.95 12.33 -12.13
C ASN A 325 -24.34 13.41 -11.21
N ARG A 326 -23.29 13.07 -10.44
CA ARG A 326 -22.59 14.01 -9.53
C ARG A 326 -21.83 15.12 -10.25
N ASN A 327 -21.48 14.95 -11.53
CA ASN A 327 -20.83 15.98 -12.36
C ASN A 327 -19.57 16.63 -11.73
N GLY A 328 -18.81 15.88 -10.95
CA GLY A 328 -17.58 16.34 -10.30
C GLY A 328 -17.77 16.95 -8.93
N TYR A 329 -19.00 17.08 -8.46
CA TYR A 329 -19.31 17.67 -7.16
C TYR A 329 -19.24 16.64 -6.02
N ILE A 330 -18.73 17.11 -4.89
CA ILE A 330 -18.74 16.41 -3.60
C ILE A 330 -19.35 17.38 -2.59
N TYR A 331 -20.34 16.89 -1.85
CA TYR A 331 -21.05 17.66 -0.82
C TYR A 331 -20.84 17.01 0.53
N ILE A 332 -20.30 17.77 1.48
CA ILE A 332 -20.03 17.31 2.84
C ILE A 332 -20.73 18.27 3.80
N ILE A 333 -21.62 17.74 4.63
CA ILE A 333 -22.34 18.48 5.64
C ILE A 333 -21.76 18.20 7.03
N THR A 334 -21.68 19.23 7.86
CA THR A 334 -21.15 19.16 9.23
C THR A 334 -21.82 20.18 10.13
N ASP A 335 -21.95 19.90 11.42
CA ASP A 335 -22.36 20.85 12.46
C ASP A 335 -21.16 21.49 13.20
N GLU A 336 -19.94 21.27 12.67
CA GLU A 336 -18.70 21.72 13.28
C GLU A 336 -18.27 23.10 12.75
N GLU A 337 -18.65 24.16 13.48
CA GLU A 337 -18.45 25.54 13.07
C GLU A 337 -16.97 25.96 12.94
N THR A 338 -16.07 25.34 13.69
CA THR A 338 -14.66 25.74 13.74
C THR A 338 -13.82 25.18 12.59
N LEU A 339 -14.33 24.21 11.83
CA LEU A 339 -13.58 23.58 10.76
C LEU A 339 -13.59 24.43 9.48
N GLU A 340 -12.41 24.61 8.91
CA GLU A 340 -12.26 25.24 7.60
C GLU A 340 -12.53 24.24 6.46
N ALA A 341 -12.84 24.78 5.28
CA ALA A 341 -13.13 24.03 4.05
C ALA A 341 -12.05 22.95 3.76
N GLN A 342 -10.78 23.35 3.85
CA GLN A 342 -9.66 22.46 3.60
C GLN A 342 -9.55 21.35 4.65
N GLU A 343 -9.86 21.64 5.91
CA GLU A 343 -9.80 20.66 6.99
C GLU A 343 -10.88 19.59 6.81
N ILE A 344 -12.13 20.00 6.52
CA ILE A 344 -13.25 19.10 6.23
C ILE A 344 -12.88 18.13 5.10
N SER A 345 -12.34 18.66 4.00
CA SER A 345 -11.90 17.84 2.86
C SER A 345 -10.80 16.86 3.26
N ASN A 346 -9.78 17.32 4.00
CA ASN A 346 -8.66 16.48 4.43
C ASN A 346 -9.13 15.34 5.34
N ILE A 347 -9.95 15.65 6.35
CA ILE A 347 -10.49 14.69 7.31
C ILE A 347 -11.28 13.59 6.58
N PHE A 348 -12.15 13.98 5.65
CA PHE A 348 -12.91 13.03 4.86
C PHE A 348 -12.01 12.17 3.95
N GLN A 349 -10.97 12.75 3.35
CA GLN A 349 -10.01 12.00 2.55
C GLN A 349 -9.15 11.02 3.38
N TYR A 350 -9.06 11.21 4.71
CA TYR A 350 -8.39 10.25 5.59
C TYR A 350 -9.22 8.98 5.85
N THR A 351 -10.54 9.01 5.69
CA THR A 351 -11.38 7.80 5.82
C THR A 351 -11.55 7.06 4.49
N TRP A 352 -11.28 7.74 3.38
CA TRP A 352 -11.44 7.19 2.04
C TRP A 352 -10.60 5.92 1.79
N ASN A 353 -11.25 4.86 1.31
CA ASN A 353 -10.68 3.54 0.99
C ASN A 353 -9.96 2.83 2.17
N ILE A 354 -10.35 3.08 3.42
CA ILE A 354 -9.81 2.32 4.56
C ILE A 354 -10.20 0.84 4.45
N GLU A 355 -11.45 0.54 4.12
CA GLU A 355 -12.00 -0.81 3.96
C GLU A 355 -11.19 -1.65 2.98
N ASP A 356 -10.93 -1.07 1.79
CA ASP A 356 -10.17 -1.72 0.73
C ASP A 356 -8.73 -2.03 1.16
N LYS A 357 -8.15 -1.19 2.02
CA LYS A 357 -6.79 -1.41 2.55
C LYS A 357 -6.75 -2.50 3.61
N PHE A 358 -7.88 -2.75 4.27
CA PHE A 358 -8.01 -3.70 5.36
C PHE A 358 -8.50 -5.06 4.83
N LYS A 359 -9.03 -5.12 3.60
CA LYS A 359 -9.33 -6.34 2.84
C LYS A 359 -8.15 -7.33 2.85
N ILE A 360 -8.47 -8.62 2.93
CA ILE A 360 -7.52 -9.71 2.71
C ILE A 360 -8.24 -10.95 2.16
N THR A 361 -7.59 -11.68 1.26
CA THR A 361 -8.09 -12.92 0.66
C THR A 361 -7.19 -14.10 1.00
N ASP A 362 -7.70 -15.31 0.78
CA ASP A 362 -6.99 -16.59 0.95
C ASP A 362 -6.51 -16.84 2.38
N VAL A 363 -7.32 -16.43 3.36
CA VAL A 363 -7.00 -16.56 4.79
C VAL A 363 -8.10 -17.29 5.56
N ASP A 364 -7.67 -18.15 6.49
CA ASP A 364 -8.54 -18.90 7.39
C ASP A 364 -8.46 -18.31 8.81
N PHE A 365 -9.19 -17.23 9.02
CA PHE A 365 -9.17 -16.46 10.27
C PHE A 365 -10.19 -16.96 11.28
N SER A 366 -9.72 -17.06 12.53
CA SER A 366 -10.58 -17.02 13.71
C SER A 366 -10.74 -15.57 14.19
N GLU A 367 -11.62 -15.35 15.16
CA GLU A 367 -11.82 -14.03 15.78
C GLU A 367 -10.50 -13.39 16.26
N LYS A 368 -9.61 -14.17 16.90
CA LYS A 368 -8.29 -13.69 17.34
C LYS A 368 -7.40 -13.27 16.17
N HIS A 369 -7.46 -13.99 15.05
CA HIS A 369 -6.71 -13.62 13.85
C HIS A 369 -7.24 -12.32 13.24
N LEU A 370 -8.55 -12.07 13.30
CA LEU A 370 -9.13 -10.80 12.88
C LEU A 370 -8.59 -9.64 13.71
N HIS A 371 -8.61 -9.73 15.05
CA HIS A 371 -8.01 -8.72 15.93
C HIS A 371 -6.52 -8.47 15.60
N GLY A 372 -5.74 -9.53 15.43
CA GLY A 372 -4.33 -9.44 15.04
C GLY A 372 -4.13 -8.75 13.68
N HIS A 373 -4.98 -9.06 12.69
CA HIS A 373 -4.93 -8.45 11.37
C HIS A 373 -5.27 -6.96 11.40
N PHE A 374 -6.28 -6.55 12.16
CA PHE A 374 -6.61 -5.13 12.31
C PHE A 374 -5.52 -4.37 13.06
N THR A 375 -4.85 -5.01 14.02
CA THR A 375 -3.65 -4.45 14.67
C THR A 375 -2.50 -4.25 13.66
N LEU A 376 -2.26 -5.22 12.77
CA LEU A 376 -1.31 -5.06 11.66
C LEU A 376 -1.71 -3.90 10.72
N CYS A 377 -2.99 -3.79 10.36
CA CYS A 377 -3.50 -2.71 9.52
C CYS A 377 -3.32 -1.34 10.18
N TYR A 378 -3.60 -1.25 11.48
CA TYR A 378 -3.39 -0.05 12.30
C TYR A 378 -1.93 0.40 12.25
N ILE A 379 -0.98 -0.51 12.48
CA ILE A 379 0.46 -0.20 12.39
C ILE A 379 0.85 0.32 11.01
N CYS A 380 0.36 -0.33 9.95
CA CYS A 380 0.60 0.11 8.57
C CYS A 380 0.04 1.51 8.34
N LEU A 381 -1.16 1.79 8.85
CA LEU A 381 -1.84 3.07 8.71
C LEU A 381 -1.09 4.18 9.47
N CYS A 382 -0.59 3.92 10.68
CA CYS A 382 0.26 4.84 11.44
C CYS A 382 1.49 5.27 10.64
N ILE A 383 2.22 4.31 10.06
CA ILE A 383 3.43 4.59 9.29
C ILE A 383 3.12 5.41 8.04
N ILE A 384 2.12 5.00 7.26
CA ILE A 384 1.83 5.67 5.99
C ILE A 384 1.24 7.07 6.19
N ARG A 385 0.41 7.26 7.23
CA ARG A 385 -0.17 8.58 7.58
C ARG A 385 0.91 9.52 8.10
N TYR A 386 1.87 9.03 8.88
CA TYR A 386 3.01 9.84 9.28
C TYR A 386 3.88 10.25 8.07
N PHE A 387 4.09 9.36 7.10
CA PHE A 387 4.77 9.75 5.85
C PHE A 387 3.97 10.78 5.05
N GLN A 388 2.63 10.71 5.02
CA GLN A 388 1.81 11.77 4.42
C GLN A 388 1.98 13.10 5.16
N TYR A 389 1.96 13.08 6.49
CA TYR A 389 2.19 14.26 7.34
C TYR A 389 3.54 14.94 7.04
N LEU A 390 4.64 14.15 6.97
CA LEU A 390 5.97 14.67 6.64
C LEU A 390 6.06 15.19 5.19
N LEU A 391 5.46 14.46 4.24
CA LEU A 391 5.39 14.92 2.84
C LEU A 391 4.58 16.21 2.70
N GLY A 392 3.55 16.37 3.53
CA GLY A 392 2.70 17.55 3.65
C GLY A 392 3.32 18.72 4.40
N SER A 393 4.63 18.68 4.65
CA SER A 393 5.35 19.72 5.40
C SER A 393 4.77 19.93 6.80
N ASP A 394 4.69 18.84 7.55
CA ASP A 394 4.13 18.76 8.90
C ASP A 394 2.63 19.08 8.95
N GLY A 395 1.88 18.48 8.01
CA GLY A 395 0.41 18.58 7.96
C GLY A 395 -0.14 19.86 7.35
N LYS A 396 0.71 20.77 6.84
CA LYS A 396 0.29 22.01 6.18
C LYS A 396 -0.42 21.80 4.84
N ALA A 397 -0.09 20.70 4.16
CA ALA A 397 -0.69 20.33 2.89
C ALA A 397 -1.12 18.86 2.93
N PHE A 398 -2.30 18.59 2.39
CA PHE A 398 -2.73 17.22 2.19
C PHE A 398 -1.90 16.54 1.10
N VAL A 399 -1.48 15.31 1.36
CA VAL A 399 -0.74 14.49 0.39
C VAL A 399 -1.48 13.18 0.19
N PRO A 400 -1.94 12.84 -1.02
CA PRO A 400 -2.56 11.54 -1.29
C PRO A 400 -1.66 10.36 -0.90
N MET A 401 -2.24 9.33 -0.28
CA MET A 401 -1.48 8.20 0.30
C MET A 401 -0.60 7.47 -0.73
N ILE A 402 -1.02 7.45 -2.00
CA ILE A 402 -0.29 6.84 -3.11
C ILE A 402 1.16 7.36 -3.25
N TYR A 403 1.44 8.60 -2.89
CA TYR A 403 2.79 9.17 -2.92
C TYR A 403 3.70 8.52 -1.88
N ALA A 404 3.19 8.29 -0.67
CA ALA A 404 3.91 7.57 0.38
C ALA A 404 4.09 6.09 0.00
N ASN A 405 3.08 5.42 -0.56
CA ASN A 405 3.21 4.03 -1.02
C ASN A 405 4.23 3.89 -2.15
N LYS A 406 4.28 4.84 -3.10
CA LYS A 406 5.29 4.85 -4.17
C LYS A 406 6.69 5.13 -3.63
N ALA A 407 6.83 5.92 -2.58
CA ALA A 407 8.12 6.12 -1.91
C ALA A 407 8.68 4.82 -1.32
N ILE A 408 7.83 3.93 -0.82
CA ILE A 408 8.27 2.63 -0.27
C ILE A 408 8.48 1.61 -1.40
N SER A 409 7.55 1.55 -2.35
CA SER A 409 7.52 0.48 -3.34
C SER A 409 8.47 0.69 -4.52
N ASN A 410 8.65 1.91 -5.03
CA ASN A 410 9.35 2.13 -6.30
C ASN A 410 10.89 2.14 -6.24
N PRO A 411 11.55 2.68 -5.20
CA PRO A 411 13.01 2.76 -5.16
C PRO A 411 13.65 1.39 -5.29
N MET A 412 14.53 1.26 -6.28
CA MET A 412 15.20 0.02 -6.63
C MET A 412 16.71 0.22 -6.73
N ILE A 413 17.46 -0.84 -6.48
CA ILE A 413 18.92 -0.81 -6.54
C ILE A 413 19.40 -1.91 -7.47
N PHE A 414 20.18 -1.52 -8.46
CA PHE A 414 20.84 -2.40 -9.41
C PHE A 414 22.28 -2.62 -8.96
N MET A 415 22.66 -3.89 -8.85
CA MET A 415 24.01 -4.31 -8.46
C MET A 415 24.85 -4.62 -9.70
N GLU A 416 25.97 -3.93 -9.86
CA GLU A 416 26.90 -4.09 -10.97
C GLU A 416 28.28 -4.51 -10.47
N LYS A 417 28.78 -5.67 -10.92
CA LYS A 417 30.12 -6.14 -10.58
C LYS A 417 31.11 -5.68 -11.65
N LYS A 418 32.12 -4.89 -11.26
CA LYS A 418 33.23 -4.49 -12.13
C LYS A 418 34.53 -5.00 -11.54
N GLY A 419 35.10 -6.03 -12.16
CA GLY A 419 36.24 -6.75 -11.58
C GLY A 419 35.85 -7.40 -10.24
N ASN A 420 36.60 -7.05 -9.18
CA ASN A 420 36.35 -7.54 -7.82
C ASN A 420 35.44 -6.62 -6.99
N GLU A 421 35.04 -5.46 -7.52
CA GLU A 421 34.25 -4.47 -6.80
C GLU A 421 32.77 -4.54 -7.18
N LEU A 422 31.91 -4.31 -6.19
CA LEU A 422 30.46 -4.23 -6.34
C LEU A 422 30.02 -2.77 -6.28
N PHE A 423 29.47 -2.27 -7.39
CA PHE A 423 28.90 -0.95 -7.51
C PHE A 423 27.38 -1.01 -7.45
N LEU A 424 26.80 -0.05 -6.74
CA LEU A 424 25.36 0.03 -6.55
C LEU A 424 24.81 1.23 -7.30
N ASN A 425 23.73 0.98 -8.03
CA ASN A 425 23.06 1.95 -8.88
C ASN A 425 21.59 2.08 -8.45
N PRO A 426 21.27 3.01 -7.53
CA PRO A 426 19.91 3.35 -7.18
C PRO A 426 19.16 3.91 -8.39
N ILE A 427 17.93 3.45 -8.61
CA ILE A 427 17.05 3.84 -9.71
C ILE A 427 15.61 4.00 -9.19
N HIS A 428 14.78 4.69 -9.97
CA HIS A 428 13.35 4.93 -9.64
C HIS A 428 13.11 5.62 -8.29
N LEU A 429 14.03 6.51 -7.88
CA LEU A 429 13.87 7.33 -6.69
C LEU A 429 12.78 8.39 -6.96
N THR A 430 11.65 8.27 -6.28
CA THR A 430 10.57 9.25 -6.42
C THR A 430 10.90 10.52 -5.64
N ASN A 431 10.33 11.66 -6.04
CA ASN A 431 10.45 12.90 -5.26
C ASN A 431 10.01 12.71 -3.80
N SER A 432 8.96 11.91 -3.59
CA SER A 432 8.47 11.55 -2.26
C SER A 432 9.51 10.76 -1.47
N TYR A 433 10.21 9.80 -2.09
CA TYR A 433 11.30 9.07 -1.44
C TYR A 433 12.45 10.01 -1.05
N LEU A 434 12.90 10.87 -1.98
CA LEU A 434 14.01 11.79 -1.71
C LEU A 434 13.67 12.78 -0.58
N LYS A 435 12.45 13.33 -0.58
CA LYS A 435 11.98 14.22 0.50
C LYS A 435 11.94 13.49 1.85
N LEU A 436 11.34 12.29 1.91
CA LEU A 436 11.28 11.50 3.15
C LEU A 436 12.66 11.05 3.61
N SER A 437 13.54 10.63 2.70
CA SER A 437 14.92 10.24 2.97
C SER A 437 15.66 11.36 3.69
N LYS A 438 15.57 12.59 3.19
CA LYS A 438 16.18 13.77 3.82
C LYS A 438 15.61 14.04 5.21
N ILE A 439 14.28 14.01 5.36
CA ILE A 439 13.61 14.29 6.64
C ILE A 439 13.95 13.24 7.69
N LEU A 440 14.02 11.96 7.30
CA LEU A 440 14.32 10.82 8.17
C LEU A 440 15.83 10.60 8.38
N GLY A 441 16.68 11.51 7.90
CA GLY A 441 18.12 11.48 8.14
C GLY A 441 18.88 10.40 7.36
N LEU A 442 18.32 9.87 6.28
CA LEU A 442 19.04 8.99 5.35
C LEU A 442 20.01 9.80 4.49
N GLY A 443 21.11 9.17 4.07
CA GLY A 443 22.12 9.81 3.22
C GLY A 443 21.72 9.88 1.74
N GLU A 444 22.58 10.48 0.92
CA GLU A 444 22.31 10.67 -0.51
C GLU A 444 22.57 9.41 -1.36
N PHE A 445 21.70 9.15 -2.33
CA PHE A 445 21.79 8.00 -3.23
C PHE A 445 22.24 8.45 -4.62
N SER A 446 23.38 7.94 -5.07
CA SER A 446 24.00 8.26 -6.37
C SER A 446 24.40 6.97 -7.09
N GLN A 447 24.44 7.02 -8.42
CA GLN A 447 24.92 5.88 -9.22
C GLN A 447 26.40 5.61 -8.95
N GLY A 448 26.80 4.34 -9.05
CA GLY A 448 28.16 3.90 -8.77
C GLY A 448 28.58 4.03 -7.31
N MET A 449 27.64 4.03 -6.35
CA MET A 449 28.00 4.12 -4.93
C MET A 449 28.54 2.79 -4.41
N SER A 450 29.46 2.84 -3.44
CA SER A 450 29.98 1.66 -2.76
C SER A 450 28.93 1.03 -1.84
N VAL A 451 29.13 -0.26 -1.52
CA VAL A 451 28.32 -0.99 -0.53
C VAL A 451 28.32 -0.25 0.81
N GLU A 452 29.48 0.11 1.34
CA GLU A 452 29.60 0.81 2.64
C GLU A 452 28.80 2.12 2.66
N LYS A 453 28.89 2.92 1.58
CA LYS A 453 28.14 4.18 1.49
C LYS A 453 26.63 3.92 1.45
N PHE A 454 26.19 2.87 0.74
CA PHE A 454 24.78 2.52 0.68
C PHE A 454 24.24 2.02 2.02
N GLU A 455 24.97 1.15 2.72
CA GLU A 455 24.57 0.64 4.02
C GLU A 455 24.50 1.76 5.06
N LYS A 456 25.48 2.67 5.04
CA LYS A 456 25.47 3.87 5.89
C LYS A 456 24.26 4.78 5.58
N ASN A 457 23.94 4.99 4.31
CA ASN A 457 22.90 5.92 3.90
C ASN A 457 21.48 5.37 4.09
N SER A 458 21.28 4.08 3.84
CA SER A 458 19.97 3.42 3.92
C SER A 458 19.69 2.75 5.27
N GLY A 459 20.74 2.45 6.03
CA GLY A 459 20.68 1.59 7.21
C GLY A 459 20.42 0.11 6.92
N LEU A 460 20.31 -0.28 5.63
CA LEU A 460 20.08 -1.65 5.20
C LEU A 460 21.41 -2.31 4.85
N LYS A 461 21.61 -3.56 5.28
CA LYS A 461 22.79 -4.32 4.91
C LYS A 461 22.66 -4.91 3.50
N ILE A 462 23.78 -5.30 2.90
CA ILE A 462 23.84 -6.16 1.73
C ILE A 462 24.50 -7.47 2.17
N ASN A 463 23.72 -8.56 2.20
CA ASN A 463 24.25 -9.85 2.64
C ASN A 463 25.11 -10.48 1.53
N ASN A 464 26.27 -11.03 1.91
CA ASN A 464 27.23 -11.71 1.03
C ASN A 464 26.67 -12.90 0.22
N ILE A 465 25.45 -13.36 0.51
CA ILE A 465 24.76 -14.45 -0.20
C ILE A 465 24.35 -14.02 -1.63
N LEU A 466 24.46 -12.72 -1.95
CA LEU A 466 24.10 -12.13 -3.24
C LEU A 466 25.29 -11.77 -4.13
N LEU A 467 26.52 -12.14 -3.74
CA LEU A 467 27.80 -11.85 -4.42
C LEU A 467 28.37 -13.04 -5.21
#